data_AF-A0A1J4M1M8-F1
#
_entry.id   AF-A0A1J4M1M8-F1
#
_cell.length_a   1.000
_cell.length_b   1.000
_cell.length_c   1.000
_cell.angle_alpha   90.00
_cell.angle_beta   90.00
_cell.angle_gamma   90.00
#
_symmetry.space_group_name_H-M   'P 1'
#
loop_
_entity.id
_entity.type
_entity.pdbx_description
1 polymer ?
#
loop_
_entity_poly.entity_id
_entity_poly.type
_entity_poly.pdbx_seq_one_letter_code
_entity_poly.pdbx_strand_id
1 'polypeptide(L)'
;MTTETPQTDARNRAETEATDTNKRAVVLLSGGMDSATAAAEARDRGYDIYALHTSYGQRTETRELECARQLADEFEANDFLQIETGHLSTIGDSSLTDDEMAVADANMDSDEIPSSYVPFRNANLLAMAVSYAEANDCEAVFIGAHSEDFSGYPDCRPEFFEAFERVADVGTKPETEISIEAPFVEWSKTDIAAHGTELEVPYEHTWSCYRDDQPACGTCDACAYRLQAFQRIGVRDPIEYAERPSYVEEA
;
A
#
# COMPACT_ATOMS: atom_id res chain seq x y z
N MET A 1 -54.52 16.65 -53.38
CA MET A 1 -54.68 17.35 -52.10
C MET A 1 -54.14 16.42 -51.02
N THR A 2 -53.12 16.90 -50.29
CA THR A 2 -52.64 16.43 -48.96
C THR A 2 -52.21 14.96 -48.84
N THR A 3 -50.90 14.64 -48.83
CA THR A 3 -49.98 14.52 -47.65
C THR A 3 -50.45 13.40 -46.71
N GLU A 4 -49.66 12.40 -46.31
CA GLU A 4 -48.43 12.50 -45.50
C GLU A 4 -47.54 11.25 -45.65
N THR A 5 -46.23 11.45 -45.59
CA THR A 5 -45.18 10.42 -45.46
C THR A 5 -44.92 10.21 -43.96
N PRO A 6 -44.76 8.97 -43.45
CA PRO A 6 -44.38 8.78 -42.07
C PRO A 6 -42.90 9.09 -41.87
N GLN A 7 -42.61 10.11 -41.07
CA GLN A 7 -41.31 10.35 -40.45
C GLN A 7 -41.07 9.24 -39.41
N THR A 8 -40.05 8.41 -39.62
CA THR A 8 -39.45 7.63 -38.54
C THR A 8 -38.28 8.42 -37.96
N ASP A 9 -38.48 8.85 -36.72
CA ASP A 9 -37.53 9.54 -35.86
C ASP A 9 -36.16 8.89 -35.87
N ALA A 10 -35.16 9.69 -36.24
CA ALA A 10 -33.78 9.48 -35.86
C ALA A 10 -33.68 9.59 -34.33
N ARG A 11 -33.82 8.45 -33.66
CA ARG A 11 -33.48 8.36 -32.23
C ARG A 11 -31.97 8.49 -32.08
N ASN A 12 -31.61 9.71 -31.72
CA ASN A 12 -30.35 10.17 -31.16
C ASN A 12 -29.77 9.12 -30.20
N ARG A 13 -28.86 8.27 -30.69
CA ARG A 13 -27.88 7.59 -29.83
C ARG A 13 -26.77 8.62 -29.60
N ALA A 14 -26.99 9.48 -28.62
CA ALA A 14 -25.89 10.15 -27.96
C ALA A 14 -25.22 9.08 -27.10
N GLU A 15 -24.21 8.43 -27.67
CA GLU A 15 -23.14 7.83 -26.90
C GLU A 15 -22.56 8.95 -26.04
N THR A 16 -22.80 8.89 -24.74
CA THR A 16 -22.04 9.67 -23.78
C THR A 16 -20.65 9.04 -23.75
N GLU A 17 -19.77 9.46 -24.66
CA GLU A 17 -18.34 9.40 -24.45
C GLU A 17 -18.04 10.29 -23.25
N ALA A 18 -18.09 9.71 -22.05
CA ALA A 18 -17.41 10.29 -20.91
C ALA A 18 -15.93 10.24 -21.28
N THR A 19 -15.35 11.39 -21.62
CA THR A 19 -13.90 11.57 -21.60
C THR A 19 -13.45 11.23 -20.19
N ASP A 20 -12.90 10.03 -20.04
CA ASP A 20 -12.34 9.53 -18.79
C ASP A 20 -11.04 10.30 -18.54
N THR A 21 -11.17 11.46 -17.93
CA THR A 21 -10.08 12.42 -17.65
C THR A 21 -9.48 12.24 -16.26
N ASN A 22 -9.87 11.19 -15.55
CA ASN A 22 -9.35 10.92 -14.22
C ASN A 22 -7.94 10.33 -14.34
N LYS A 23 -7.03 10.85 -13.53
CA LYS A 23 -5.69 10.28 -13.42
C LYS A 23 -5.80 8.88 -12.84
N ARG A 24 -4.95 7.96 -13.27
CA ARG A 24 -4.96 6.58 -12.75
C ARG A 24 -3.65 6.26 -12.07
N ALA A 25 -3.71 5.57 -10.94
CA ALA A 25 -2.52 5.17 -10.21
C ALA A 25 -2.62 3.71 -9.77
N VAL A 26 -1.50 3.01 -9.87
CA VAL A 26 -1.32 1.74 -9.16
C VAL A 26 -0.93 2.05 -7.72
N VAL A 27 -1.63 1.48 -6.74
CA VAL A 27 -1.25 1.56 -5.32
C VAL A 27 -0.80 0.19 -4.87
N LEU A 28 0.43 0.09 -4.34
CA LEU A 28 0.92 -1.10 -3.67
C LEU A 28 0.18 -1.28 -2.33
N LEU A 29 -0.90 -2.05 -2.35
CA LEU A 29 -1.87 -2.19 -1.27
C LEU A 29 -1.64 -3.50 -0.50
N SER A 30 -0.83 -3.46 0.56
CA SER A 30 -0.50 -4.64 1.36
C SER A 30 -1.62 -5.05 2.33
N GLY A 31 -2.57 -4.16 2.61
CA GLY A 31 -3.54 -4.34 3.70
C GLY A 31 -3.09 -3.67 5.00
N GLY A 32 -1.87 -3.13 5.06
CA GLY A 32 -1.35 -2.42 6.23
C GLY A 32 -1.69 -0.94 6.27
N MET A 33 -1.55 -0.34 7.46
CA MET A 33 -1.93 1.06 7.73
C MET A 33 -1.25 2.06 6.79
N ASP A 34 0.03 1.87 6.46
CA ASP A 34 0.77 2.81 5.61
C ASP A 34 0.29 2.72 4.16
N SER A 35 0.06 1.50 3.66
CA SER A 35 -0.50 1.27 2.32
C SER A 35 -1.93 1.77 2.16
N ALA A 36 -2.76 1.64 3.21
CA ALA A 36 -4.11 2.21 3.24
C ALA A 36 -4.09 3.74 3.24
N THR A 37 -3.14 4.33 3.97
CA THR A 37 -2.94 5.78 3.98
C THR A 37 -2.41 6.28 2.63
N ALA A 38 -1.56 5.50 1.95
CA ALA A 38 -1.09 5.83 0.60
C ALA A 38 -2.22 5.75 -0.45
N ALA A 39 -3.15 4.79 -0.31
CA ALA A 39 -4.35 4.73 -1.14
C ALA A 39 -5.25 5.94 -0.92
N ALA A 40 -5.48 6.34 0.35
CA ALA A 40 -6.26 7.54 0.65
C ALA A 40 -5.59 8.81 0.10
N GLU A 41 -4.27 8.93 0.21
CA GLU A 41 -3.48 10.03 -0.36
C GLU A 41 -3.61 10.07 -1.90
N ALA A 42 -3.50 8.93 -2.58
CA ALA A 42 -3.70 8.86 -4.02
C ALA A 42 -5.11 9.30 -4.42
N ARG A 43 -6.14 8.86 -3.68
CA ARG A 43 -7.53 9.28 -3.91
C ARG A 43 -7.72 10.79 -3.69
N ASP A 44 -7.16 11.36 -2.61
CA ASP A 44 -7.23 12.80 -2.32
C ASP A 44 -6.56 13.64 -3.42
N ARG A 45 -5.47 13.13 -3.99
CA ARG A 45 -4.78 13.71 -5.16
C ARG A 45 -5.55 13.53 -6.49
N GLY A 46 -6.72 12.89 -6.47
CA GLY A 46 -7.62 12.73 -7.61
C GLY A 46 -7.27 11.57 -8.55
N TYR A 47 -6.62 10.53 -8.04
CA TYR A 47 -6.35 9.30 -8.80
C TYR A 47 -7.45 8.26 -8.60
N ASP A 48 -7.87 7.62 -9.69
CA ASP A 48 -8.57 6.35 -9.67
C ASP A 48 -7.57 5.23 -9.37
N ILE A 49 -7.91 4.37 -8.42
CA ILE A 49 -6.97 3.40 -7.85
C ILE A 49 -7.03 2.07 -8.59
N TYR A 50 -5.85 1.56 -8.96
CA TYR A 50 -5.60 0.16 -9.31
C TYR A 50 -4.81 -0.48 -8.17
N ALA A 51 -5.44 -1.34 -7.39
CA ALA A 51 -4.80 -1.94 -6.22
C ALA A 51 -3.92 -3.13 -6.63
N LEU A 52 -2.66 -3.15 -6.21
CA LEU A 52 -1.76 -4.29 -6.38
C LEU A 52 -1.36 -4.83 -5.00
N HIS A 53 -1.79 -6.05 -4.70
CA HIS A 53 -1.41 -6.79 -3.50
C HIS A 53 -0.39 -7.89 -3.82
N THR A 54 0.58 -8.12 -2.95
CA THR A 54 1.58 -9.18 -3.12
C THR A 54 1.60 -10.17 -1.97
N SER A 55 1.60 -11.44 -2.34
CA SER A 55 1.63 -12.60 -1.45
C SER A 55 2.99 -13.29 -1.64
N TYR A 56 3.90 -13.19 -0.68
CA TYR A 56 5.26 -13.75 -0.79
C TYR A 56 5.55 -14.85 0.22
N GLY A 57 4.51 -15.43 0.81
CA GLY A 57 4.64 -16.45 1.86
C GLY A 57 4.96 -15.84 3.22
N GLN A 58 4.60 -14.59 3.47
CA GLN A 58 4.71 -14.00 4.79
C GLN A 58 3.70 -14.62 5.77
N ARG A 59 4.07 -14.67 7.05
CA ARG A 59 3.30 -15.35 8.11
C ARG A 59 1.83 -14.98 8.18
N THR A 60 1.52 -13.70 7.99
CA THR A 60 0.17 -13.13 8.12
C THR A 60 -0.50 -12.85 6.77
N GLU A 61 -0.01 -13.50 5.70
CA GLU A 61 -0.48 -13.29 4.32
C GLU A 61 -2.00 -13.44 4.17
N THR A 62 -2.61 -14.41 4.85
CA THR A 62 -4.07 -14.62 4.76
C THR A 62 -4.82 -13.39 5.27
N ARG A 63 -4.41 -12.87 6.45
CA ARG A 63 -5.05 -11.70 7.05
C ARG A 63 -4.76 -10.42 6.28
N GLU A 64 -3.53 -10.25 5.81
CA GLU A 64 -3.12 -9.11 4.98
C GLU A 64 -3.93 -9.05 3.68
N LEU A 65 -4.14 -10.19 3.02
CA LEU A 65 -4.94 -10.29 1.80
C LEU A 65 -6.42 -9.95 2.04
N GLU A 66 -7.00 -10.42 3.16
CA GLU A 66 -8.36 -10.05 3.56
C GLU A 66 -8.51 -8.53 3.73
N CYS A 67 -7.58 -7.91 4.46
CA CYS A 67 -7.54 -6.46 4.65
C CYS A 67 -7.35 -5.72 3.33
N ALA A 68 -6.42 -6.16 2.47
CA ALA A 68 -6.17 -5.53 1.17
C ALA A 68 -7.40 -5.54 0.26
N ARG A 69 -8.14 -6.65 0.22
CA ARG A 69 -9.41 -6.74 -0.53
C ARG A 69 -10.47 -5.79 0.02
N GLN A 70 -10.63 -5.77 1.34
CA GLN A 70 -11.59 -4.89 1.97
C GLN A 70 -11.27 -3.41 1.71
N LEU A 71 -10.00 -3.02 1.81
CA LEU A 71 -9.57 -1.66 1.49
C LEU A 71 -9.78 -1.33 0.02
N ALA A 72 -9.52 -2.26 -0.90
CA ALA A 72 -9.78 -2.04 -2.32
C ALA A 72 -11.26 -1.78 -2.59
N ASP A 73 -12.17 -2.47 -1.90
CA ASP A 73 -13.61 -2.20 -1.96
C ASP A 73 -13.96 -0.82 -1.37
N GLU A 74 -13.42 -0.45 -0.19
CA GLU A 74 -13.65 0.85 0.47
C GLU A 74 -13.12 2.04 -0.33
N PHE A 75 -12.03 1.84 -1.07
CA PHE A 75 -11.45 2.86 -1.95
C PHE A 75 -12.05 2.84 -3.36
N GLU A 76 -13.03 1.98 -3.63
CA GLU A 76 -13.67 1.81 -4.94
C GLU A 76 -12.62 1.58 -6.06
N ALA A 77 -11.62 0.73 -5.79
CA ALA A 77 -10.56 0.45 -6.74
C ALA A 77 -11.12 -0.09 -8.07
N ASN A 78 -10.63 0.45 -9.18
CA ASN A 78 -11.02 0.06 -10.54
C ASN A 78 -10.65 -1.40 -10.85
N ASP A 79 -9.55 -1.87 -10.27
CA ASP A 79 -9.11 -3.25 -10.35
C ASP A 79 -8.29 -3.63 -9.12
N PHE A 80 -8.27 -4.93 -8.81
CA PHE A 80 -7.49 -5.52 -7.71
C PHE A 80 -6.66 -6.69 -8.25
N LEU A 81 -5.36 -6.47 -8.39
CA LEU A 81 -4.42 -7.48 -8.83
C LEU A 81 -3.66 -8.09 -7.64
N GLN A 82 -3.85 -9.39 -7.42
CA GLN A 82 -3.02 -10.17 -6.51
C GLN A 82 -1.89 -10.86 -7.29
N ILE A 83 -0.65 -10.68 -6.85
CA ILE A 83 0.52 -11.39 -7.41
C ILE A 83 1.23 -12.20 -6.32
N GLU A 84 1.48 -13.47 -6.61
CA GLU A 84 2.30 -14.33 -5.77
C GLU A 84 3.80 -14.21 -6.13
N THR A 85 4.65 -13.91 -5.16
CA THR A 85 6.10 -13.73 -5.33
C THR A 85 6.90 -14.68 -4.45
N GLY A 86 6.57 -15.98 -4.53
CA GLY A 86 7.21 -17.04 -3.75
C GLY A 86 8.73 -17.19 -3.96
N HIS A 87 9.31 -16.58 -5.01
CA HIS A 87 10.75 -16.51 -5.17
C HIS A 87 11.45 -15.74 -4.06
N LEU A 88 10.79 -14.75 -3.43
CA LEU A 88 11.34 -14.01 -2.30
C LEU A 88 11.53 -14.93 -1.08
N SER A 89 10.53 -15.75 -0.76
CA SER A 89 10.66 -16.80 0.26
C SER A 89 11.73 -17.84 -0.09
N THR A 90 11.84 -18.21 -1.38
CA THR A 90 12.86 -19.16 -1.84
C THR A 90 14.29 -18.61 -1.71
N ILE A 91 14.48 -17.29 -1.89
CA ILE A 91 15.76 -16.62 -1.67
C ILE A 91 16.11 -16.59 -0.17
N GLY A 92 15.11 -16.36 0.69
CA GLY A 92 15.24 -16.43 2.15
C GLY A 92 15.95 -15.21 2.77
N ASP A 93 16.58 -15.43 3.93
CA ASP A 93 17.29 -14.41 4.74
C ASP A 93 16.36 -13.44 5.51
N SER A 94 15.12 -13.86 5.78
CA SER A 94 14.13 -13.08 6.52
C SER A 94 13.25 -13.92 7.44
N SER A 95 12.99 -13.43 8.65
CA SER A 95 12.05 -14.03 9.60
C SER A 95 10.58 -13.95 9.19
N LEU A 96 10.27 -13.12 8.20
CA LEU A 96 8.92 -13.06 7.63
C LEU A 96 8.64 -14.23 6.68
N THR A 97 9.67 -14.79 6.06
CA THR A 97 9.54 -15.86 5.05
C THR A 97 10.13 -17.20 5.49
N ASP A 98 10.88 -17.22 6.61
CA ASP A 98 11.47 -18.42 7.19
C ASP A 98 10.75 -18.79 8.50
N ASP A 99 10.08 -19.96 8.48
CA ASP A 99 9.34 -20.49 9.62
C ASP A 99 10.26 -20.91 10.79
N GLU A 100 11.55 -21.18 10.52
CA GLU A 100 12.52 -21.58 11.55
C GLU A 100 13.03 -20.37 12.37
N MET A 101 12.86 -19.14 11.87
CA MET A 101 13.27 -17.91 12.52
C MET A 101 12.12 -17.29 13.33
N ALA A 102 12.27 -17.11 14.64
CA ALA A 102 11.23 -16.42 15.41
C ALA A 102 11.15 -14.92 15.05
N VAL A 103 9.94 -14.38 14.90
CA VAL A 103 9.71 -12.92 14.90
C VAL A 103 9.94 -12.42 16.33
N ALA A 104 10.93 -11.53 16.48
CA ALA A 104 11.33 -10.99 17.79
C ALA A 104 10.26 -10.06 18.38
N ASP A 105 10.31 -9.89 19.71
CA ASP A 105 9.60 -8.80 20.37
C ASP A 105 10.23 -7.46 20.01
N ALA A 106 9.42 -6.41 20.09
CA ALA A 106 9.84 -5.09 19.61
C ALA A 106 11.06 -4.55 20.36
N ASN A 107 12.03 -4.03 19.60
CA ASN A 107 13.17 -3.30 20.14
C ASN A 107 13.31 -1.96 19.42
N MET A 108 12.57 -0.96 19.93
CA MET A 108 12.48 0.36 19.31
C MET A 108 13.75 1.21 19.46
N ASP A 109 14.74 0.74 20.24
CA ASP A 109 16.04 1.42 20.45
C ASP A 109 17.16 0.87 19.53
N SER A 110 16.86 -0.11 18.67
CA SER A 110 17.84 -0.75 17.79
C SER A 110 17.96 -0.07 16.44
N ASP A 111 19.19 0.26 16.04
CA ASP A 111 19.53 0.75 14.69
C ASP A 111 19.99 -0.38 13.74
N GLU A 112 19.96 -1.64 14.18
CA GLU A 112 20.32 -2.79 13.33
C GLU A 112 19.21 -3.13 12.32
N ILE A 113 19.59 -3.65 11.15
CA ILE A 113 18.62 -4.18 10.18
C ILE A 113 17.85 -5.32 10.85
N PRO A 114 16.51 -5.22 10.99
CA PRO A 114 15.75 -6.23 11.69
C PRO A 114 15.73 -7.53 10.88
N SER A 115 15.59 -8.66 11.57
CA SER A 115 15.50 -9.98 10.91
C SER A 115 14.28 -10.09 9.98
N SER A 116 13.29 -9.21 10.13
CA SER A 116 12.11 -9.10 9.27
C SER A 116 12.39 -8.40 7.92
N TYR A 117 13.60 -7.91 7.68
CA TYR A 117 13.99 -7.38 6.38
C TYR A 117 13.98 -8.51 5.34
N VAL A 118 13.36 -8.26 4.19
CA VAL A 118 13.39 -9.16 3.03
C VAL A 118 14.32 -8.52 1.98
N PRO A 119 15.44 -9.16 1.61
CA PRO A 119 16.44 -8.54 0.75
C PRO A 119 15.87 -7.99 -0.56
N PHE A 120 15.98 -6.67 -0.76
CA PHE A 120 15.62 -5.97 -2.00
C PHE A 120 14.17 -6.23 -2.46
N ARG A 121 13.26 -6.39 -1.50
CA ARG A 121 11.85 -6.66 -1.76
C ARG A 121 11.19 -5.53 -2.54
N ASN A 122 11.41 -4.28 -2.15
CA ASN A 122 10.67 -3.16 -2.74
C ASN A 122 10.97 -2.99 -4.23
N ALA A 123 12.17 -3.36 -4.69
CA ALA A 123 12.49 -3.37 -6.11
C ALA A 123 11.64 -4.38 -6.92
N ASN A 124 11.35 -5.55 -6.34
CA ASN A 124 10.46 -6.53 -6.97
C ASN A 124 9.02 -6.00 -7.01
N LEU A 125 8.56 -5.39 -5.91
CA LEU A 125 7.22 -4.81 -5.83
C LEU A 125 7.03 -3.69 -6.87
N LEU A 126 7.96 -2.75 -6.93
CA LEU A 126 7.92 -1.65 -7.89
C LEU A 126 8.02 -2.14 -9.34
N ALA A 127 8.84 -3.15 -9.64
CA ALA A 127 8.93 -3.70 -11.00
C ALA A 127 7.58 -4.26 -11.50
N MET A 128 6.87 -4.97 -10.62
CA MET A 128 5.53 -5.49 -10.94
C MET A 128 4.50 -4.36 -11.04
N ALA A 129 4.54 -3.38 -10.13
CA ALA A 129 3.64 -2.25 -10.15
C ALA A 129 3.80 -1.36 -11.38
N VAL A 130 5.04 -1.08 -11.82
CA VAL A 130 5.33 -0.38 -13.07
C VAL A 130 4.78 -1.15 -14.27
N SER A 131 4.96 -2.47 -14.30
CA SER A 131 4.40 -3.32 -15.37
C SER A 131 2.87 -3.26 -15.42
N TYR A 132 2.24 -3.26 -14.25
CA TYR A 132 0.78 -3.18 -14.13
C TYR A 132 0.25 -1.77 -14.47
N ALA A 133 0.97 -0.73 -14.06
CA ALA A 133 0.67 0.65 -14.39
C ALA A 133 0.72 0.89 -15.90
N GLU A 134 1.79 0.45 -16.57
CA GLU A 134 1.95 0.59 -18.01
C GLU A 134 0.86 -0.18 -18.79
N ALA A 135 0.41 -1.33 -18.27
CA ALA A 135 -0.62 -2.13 -18.92
C ALA A 135 -2.03 -1.51 -18.82
N ASN A 136 -2.25 -0.59 -17.89
CA ASN A 136 -3.55 0.03 -17.59
C ASN A 136 -3.56 1.56 -17.78
N ASP A 137 -2.54 2.09 -18.46
CA ASP A 137 -2.38 3.53 -18.72
C ASP A 137 -2.42 4.36 -17.42
N CYS A 138 -1.82 3.85 -16.34
CA CYS A 138 -1.64 4.59 -15.09
C CYS A 138 -0.44 5.52 -15.18
N GLU A 139 -0.56 6.70 -14.57
CA GLU A 139 0.46 7.76 -14.59
C GLU A 139 1.35 7.73 -13.35
N ALA A 140 1.00 6.94 -12.33
CA ALA A 140 1.72 6.89 -11.07
C ALA A 140 1.68 5.50 -10.41
N VAL A 141 2.71 5.20 -9.63
CA VAL A 141 2.78 4.08 -8.70
C VAL A 141 2.99 4.63 -7.30
N PHE A 142 2.07 4.35 -6.37
CA PHE A 142 2.19 4.75 -4.97
C PHE A 142 2.72 3.60 -4.10
N ILE A 143 3.67 3.93 -3.21
CA ILE A 143 4.20 3.04 -2.19
C ILE A 143 4.23 3.72 -0.81
N GLY A 144 3.66 3.06 0.20
CA GLY A 144 3.61 3.56 1.58
C GLY A 144 4.88 3.34 2.40
N ALA A 145 6.08 3.51 1.81
CA ALA A 145 7.36 3.37 2.52
C ALA A 145 7.69 4.63 3.34
N HIS A 146 8.40 4.49 4.48
CA HIS A 146 8.59 5.60 5.42
C HIS A 146 9.94 5.65 6.16
N SER A 147 10.21 6.73 6.91
CA SER A 147 11.54 7.04 7.42
C SER A 147 12.03 6.07 8.50
N GLU A 148 11.11 5.52 9.29
CA GLU A 148 11.43 4.49 10.28
C GLU A 148 11.86 3.16 9.63
N ASP A 149 11.57 2.96 8.33
CA ASP A 149 12.20 1.86 7.59
C ASP A 149 13.63 2.22 7.19
N PHE A 150 14.01 3.50 7.04
CA PHE A 150 15.34 3.88 6.52
C PHE A 150 16.49 3.47 7.42
N SER A 151 16.25 3.43 8.73
CA SER A 151 17.25 3.02 9.71
C SER A 151 17.74 1.59 9.41
N GLY A 152 16.89 0.73 8.84
CA GLY A 152 17.23 -0.66 8.52
C GLY A 152 17.18 -1.06 7.04
N TYR A 153 16.45 -0.36 6.17
CA TYR A 153 16.05 -0.85 4.84
C TYR A 153 16.61 0.06 3.73
N PRO A 154 17.67 -0.38 3.01
CA PRO A 154 18.28 0.43 1.95
C PRO A 154 17.32 0.75 0.79
N ASP A 155 16.34 -0.11 0.54
CA ASP A 155 15.32 -0.02 -0.50
C ASP A 155 14.06 0.74 -0.07
N CYS A 156 14.13 1.51 1.02
CA CYS A 156 13.13 2.51 1.39
C CYS A 156 13.62 3.94 1.20
N ARG A 157 14.89 4.21 0.86
CA ARG A 157 15.43 5.58 0.85
C ARG A 157 14.95 6.43 -0.34
N PRO A 158 14.91 7.78 -0.23
CA PRO A 158 14.54 8.64 -1.35
C PRO A 158 15.37 8.39 -2.61
N GLU A 159 16.69 8.20 -2.46
CA GLU A 159 17.58 7.97 -3.60
C GLU A 159 17.30 6.64 -4.32
N PHE A 160 16.73 5.65 -3.60
CA PHE A 160 16.30 4.40 -4.20
C PHE A 160 15.07 4.63 -5.09
N PHE A 161 14.04 5.36 -4.62
CA PHE A 161 12.85 5.64 -5.42
C PHE A 161 13.16 6.53 -6.62
N GLU A 162 13.99 7.56 -6.46
CA GLU A 162 14.47 8.38 -7.57
C GLU A 162 15.24 7.55 -8.61
N ALA A 163 16.03 6.58 -8.16
CA ALA A 163 16.73 5.66 -9.06
C ALA A 163 15.76 4.70 -9.77
N PHE A 164 14.72 4.24 -9.07
CA PHE A 164 13.74 3.33 -9.63
C PHE A 164 12.82 4.02 -10.65
N GLU A 165 12.44 5.28 -10.42
CA GLU A 165 11.70 6.09 -11.40
C GLU A 165 12.49 6.20 -12.71
N ARG A 166 13.80 6.50 -12.63
CA ARG A 166 14.67 6.49 -13.83
C ARG A 166 14.73 5.13 -14.52
N VAL A 167 14.59 4.02 -13.78
CA VAL A 167 14.52 2.67 -14.37
C VAL A 167 13.19 2.48 -15.09
N ALA A 168 12.08 2.98 -14.53
CA ALA A 168 10.77 2.98 -15.19
C ALA A 168 10.84 3.78 -16.50
N ASP A 169 11.30 5.04 -16.45
CA ASP A 169 11.40 5.95 -17.61
C ASP A 169 12.13 5.34 -18.81
N VAL A 170 13.23 4.63 -18.57
CA VAL A 170 14.04 4.01 -19.64
C VAL A 170 13.56 2.61 -20.02
N GLY A 171 12.74 1.98 -19.18
CA GLY A 171 12.30 0.60 -19.31
C GLY A 171 10.92 0.45 -19.97
N THR A 172 10.05 1.45 -19.84
CA THR A 172 8.70 1.48 -20.43
C THR A 172 8.70 2.01 -21.87
N LYS A 173 7.54 1.96 -22.52
CA LYS A 173 7.35 2.54 -23.86
C LYS A 173 7.65 4.05 -23.84
N PRO A 174 8.15 4.64 -24.95
CA PRO A 174 8.49 6.05 -25.00
C PRO A 174 7.35 7.03 -24.72
N GLU A 175 6.09 6.61 -24.89
CA GLU A 175 4.89 7.42 -24.63
C GLU A 175 4.36 7.26 -23.19
N THR A 176 4.94 6.35 -22.41
CA THR A 176 4.57 6.07 -21.01
C THR A 176 5.35 6.98 -20.07
N GLU A 177 4.66 7.71 -19.21
CA GLU A 177 5.25 8.49 -18.10
C GLU A 177 4.61 7.97 -16.80
N ILE A 178 5.41 7.35 -15.91
CA ILE A 178 4.94 6.80 -14.63
C ILE A 178 5.80 7.39 -13.51
N SER A 179 5.21 8.19 -12.62
CA SER A 179 5.90 8.65 -11.42
C SER A 179 5.92 7.59 -10.32
N ILE A 180 7.00 7.52 -9.55
CA ILE A 180 7.12 6.66 -8.36
C ILE A 180 6.88 7.52 -7.13
N GLU A 181 5.66 7.43 -6.58
CA GLU A 181 5.19 8.23 -5.46
C GLU A 181 5.43 7.51 -4.14
N ALA A 182 6.45 7.95 -3.39
CA ALA A 182 6.70 7.53 -2.00
C ALA A 182 6.40 8.69 -1.03
N PRO A 183 5.11 9.04 -0.80
CA PRO A 183 4.74 10.29 -0.13
C PRO A 183 5.20 10.40 1.32
N PHE A 184 5.41 9.26 1.98
CA PHE A 184 5.72 9.19 3.41
C PHE A 184 7.18 8.86 3.69
N VAL A 185 8.02 8.88 2.66
CA VAL A 185 9.42 8.43 2.73
C VAL A 185 10.15 9.14 3.88
N GLU A 186 9.96 10.44 4.07
CA GLU A 186 10.59 11.20 5.17
C GLU A 186 9.74 11.32 6.46
N TRP A 187 8.60 10.62 6.55
CA TRP A 187 7.64 10.75 7.64
C TRP A 187 7.81 9.66 8.70
N SER A 188 7.50 9.99 9.95
CA SER A 188 7.35 8.98 11.00
C SER A 188 6.01 8.26 10.87
N LYS A 189 5.87 7.06 11.45
CA LYS A 189 4.57 6.38 11.50
C LYS A 189 3.53 7.15 12.30
N THR A 190 3.95 8.04 13.21
CA THR A 190 3.04 8.97 13.90
C THR A 190 2.46 9.99 12.95
N ASP A 191 3.27 10.57 12.05
CA ASP A 191 2.80 11.53 11.04
C ASP A 191 1.85 10.85 10.05
N ILE A 192 2.17 9.62 9.64
CA ILE A 192 1.30 8.81 8.75
C ILE A 192 -0.05 8.54 9.42
N ALA A 193 -0.06 8.15 10.71
CA ALA A 193 -1.30 7.90 11.44
C ALA A 193 -2.14 9.18 11.62
N ALA A 194 -1.49 10.32 11.87
CA ALA A 194 -2.17 11.61 11.96
C ALA A 194 -2.84 11.97 10.62
N HIS A 195 -2.07 11.92 9.53
CA HIS A 195 -2.54 12.24 8.19
C HIS A 195 -3.64 11.31 7.71
N GLY A 196 -3.49 10.00 7.89
CA GLY A 196 -4.56 9.08 7.51
C GLY A 196 -5.80 9.19 8.38
N THR A 197 -5.68 9.67 9.63
CA THR A 197 -6.86 10.04 10.43
C THR A 197 -7.56 11.27 9.84
N GLU A 198 -6.81 12.26 9.35
CA GLU A 198 -7.37 13.44 8.65
C GLU A 198 -8.06 13.06 7.33
N LEU A 199 -7.53 12.07 6.61
CA LEU A 199 -8.10 11.51 5.38
C LEU A 199 -9.21 10.46 5.62
N GLU A 200 -9.61 10.23 6.88
CA GLU A 200 -10.63 9.25 7.27
C GLU A 200 -10.32 7.82 6.77
N VAL A 201 -9.05 7.40 6.81
CA VAL A 201 -8.63 6.04 6.46
C VAL A 201 -9.36 5.02 7.36
N PRO A 202 -9.97 3.96 6.80
CA PRO A 202 -10.68 2.94 7.56
C PRO A 202 -9.69 1.99 8.25
N TYR A 203 -9.01 2.46 9.29
CA TYR A 203 -7.96 1.72 9.99
C TYR A 203 -8.43 0.43 10.65
N GLU A 204 -9.74 0.26 10.88
CA GLU A 204 -10.37 -1.00 11.29
C GLU A 204 -10.20 -2.14 10.27
N HIS A 205 -9.93 -1.80 9.01
CA HIS A 205 -9.74 -2.73 7.90
C HIS A 205 -8.27 -2.95 7.54
N THR A 206 -7.36 -2.57 8.44
CA THR A 206 -5.91 -2.68 8.22
C THR A 206 -5.26 -3.70 9.14
N TRP A 207 -4.17 -4.32 8.68
CA TRP A 207 -3.37 -5.27 9.46
C TRP A 207 -1.88 -4.93 9.45
N SER A 208 -1.25 -4.93 10.62
CA SER A 208 0.19 -4.67 10.75
C SER A 208 0.93 -5.76 11.52
N CYS A 209 0.23 -6.73 12.13
CA CYS A 209 0.90 -7.73 12.95
C CYS A 209 1.74 -8.68 12.07
N TYR A 210 2.96 -9.01 12.49
CA TYR A 210 3.81 -10.01 11.82
C TYR A 210 3.67 -11.43 12.39
N ARG A 211 2.90 -11.62 13.47
CA ARG A 211 2.85 -12.87 14.23
C ARG A 211 1.53 -13.62 14.13
N ASP A 212 0.45 -12.92 14.42
CA ASP A 212 -0.87 -13.51 14.57
C ASP A 212 -1.82 -12.92 13.51
N ASP A 213 -2.77 -13.72 13.04
CA ASP A 213 -3.81 -13.29 12.10
C ASP A 213 -5.02 -12.66 12.81
N GLN A 214 -5.32 -13.07 14.05
CA GLN A 214 -6.36 -12.43 14.87
C GLN A 214 -6.35 -12.95 16.33
N PRO A 215 -6.37 -12.09 17.36
CA PRO A 215 -6.11 -10.65 17.32
C PRO A 215 -4.62 -10.35 17.10
N ALA A 216 -4.24 -9.10 16.82
CA ALA A 216 -2.84 -8.74 16.64
C ALA A 216 -2.05 -8.94 17.95
N CYS A 217 -0.81 -9.43 17.91
CA CYS A 217 -0.07 -9.75 19.14
C CYS A 217 0.11 -8.56 20.09
N GLY A 218 0.28 -7.35 19.55
CA GLY A 218 0.52 -6.13 20.32
C GLY A 218 1.96 -5.89 20.73
N THR A 219 2.86 -6.84 20.48
CA THR A 219 4.22 -6.86 21.06
C THR A 219 5.36 -7.04 20.05
N CYS A 220 5.07 -7.38 18.79
CA CYS A 220 6.06 -7.35 17.70
C CYS A 220 6.32 -5.91 17.22
N ASP A 221 7.45 -5.65 16.54
CA ASP A 221 7.83 -4.31 16.08
C ASP A 221 6.70 -3.57 15.38
N ALA A 222 6.06 -4.17 14.37
CA ALA A 222 5.00 -3.50 13.63
C ALA A 222 3.74 -3.21 14.48
N CYS A 223 3.44 -4.04 15.50
CA CYS A 223 2.40 -3.72 16.47
C CYS A 223 2.81 -2.58 17.40
N ALA A 224 4.07 -2.56 17.85
CA ALA A 224 4.60 -1.54 18.75
C ALA A 224 4.59 -0.16 18.09
N TYR A 225 5.15 -0.05 16.88
CA TYR A 225 5.14 1.21 16.12
C TYR A 225 3.72 1.70 15.83
N ARG A 226 2.81 0.80 15.42
CA ARG A 226 1.41 1.15 15.18
C ARG A 226 0.72 1.66 16.45
N LEU A 227 0.80 0.90 17.56
CA LEU A 227 0.20 1.30 18.83
C LEU A 227 0.79 2.62 19.33
N GLN A 228 2.10 2.82 19.22
CA GLN A 228 2.77 4.06 19.60
C GLN A 228 2.26 5.25 18.76
N ALA A 229 2.15 5.09 17.45
CA ALA A 229 1.66 6.13 16.55
C ALA A 229 0.25 6.61 16.94
N PHE A 230 -0.69 5.68 17.13
CA PHE A 230 -2.05 5.99 17.58
C PHE A 230 -2.07 6.63 18.98
N GLN A 231 -1.27 6.13 19.92
CA GLN A 231 -1.14 6.70 21.27
C GLN A 231 -0.66 8.15 21.24
N ARG A 232 0.35 8.47 20.42
CA ARG A 232 0.92 9.83 20.29
C ARG A 232 -0.08 10.84 19.73
N ILE A 233 -0.95 10.43 18.81
CA ILE A 233 -2.00 11.31 18.25
C ILE A 233 -3.26 11.36 19.12
N GLY A 234 -3.30 10.64 20.24
CA GLY A 234 -4.44 10.60 21.16
C GLY A 234 -5.67 9.88 20.61
N VAL A 235 -5.50 9.03 19.59
CA VAL A 235 -6.56 8.23 18.97
C VAL A 235 -6.41 6.78 19.40
N ARG A 236 -7.54 6.11 19.68
CA ARG A 236 -7.50 4.68 19.99
C ARG A 236 -7.42 3.89 18.68
N ASP A 237 -6.37 3.08 18.53
CA ASP A 237 -6.28 2.13 17.41
C ASP A 237 -7.50 1.18 17.40
N PRO A 238 -8.22 1.07 16.27
CA PRO A 238 -9.50 0.35 16.19
C PRO A 238 -9.37 -1.18 16.14
N ILE A 239 -8.20 -1.77 15.84
CA ILE A 239 -8.10 -3.23 15.72
C ILE A 239 -7.94 -3.92 17.09
N GLU A 240 -8.27 -5.20 17.16
CA GLU A 240 -8.10 -5.99 18.38
C GLU A 240 -6.65 -6.43 18.57
N TYR A 241 -6.20 -6.43 19.84
CA TYR A 241 -4.88 -6.91 20.20
C TYR A 241 -4.94 -7.91 21.36
N ALA A 242 -4.11 -8.95 21.33
CA ALA A 242 -3.93 -9.91 22.41
C ALA A 242 -3.37 -9.23 23.66
N GLU A 243 -2.33 -8.41 23.47
CA GLU A 243 -1.77 -7.52 24.46
C GLU A 243 -1.87 -6.08 23.94
N ARG A 244 -2.16 -5.10 24.79
CA ARG A 244 -2.18 -3.68 24.38
C ARG A 244 -1.29 -2.83 25.27
N PRO A 245 0.04 -2.93 25.13
CA PRO A 245 0.99 -2.14 25.93
C PRO A 245 0.89 -0.63 25.63
N SER A 246 1.37 0.18 26.57
CA SER A 246 1.69 1.59 26.30
C SER A 246 3.13 1.67 25.78
N TYR A 247 3.30 2.26 24.60
CA TYR A 247 4.60 2.51 23.95
C TYR A 247 4.99 3.99 23.99
N VAL A 248 4.21 4.82 24.69
CA VAL A 248 4.54 6.20 25.02
C VAL A 248 4.84 6.28 26.52
N GLU A 249 5.83 7.09 26.89
CA GLU A 249 6.06 7.43 28.29
C GLU A 249 4.89 8.29 28.81
N GLU A 250 4.39 8.00 30.01
CA GLU A 250 3.43 8.88 30.67
C GLU A 250 4.12 10.23 30.98
N ALA A 251 3.59 11.31 30.39
CA ALA A 251 4.08 12.68 30.59
C ALA A 251 3.83 13.22 32.00
#